data_AF-A1VLC5-F1
#
_entry.id   AF-A1VLC5-F1
#
_cell.length_a   1.000
_cell.length_b   1.000
_cell.length_c   1.000
_cell.angle_alpha   90.00
_cell.angle_beta   90.00
_cell.angle_gamma   90.00
#
_symmetry.space_group_name_H-M   'P 1'
#
loop_
_entity.id
_entity.type
_entity.pdbx_description
1 polymer ?
#
loop_
_entity_poly.entity_id
_entity_poly.type
_entity_poly.pdbx_seq_one_letter_code
_entity_poly.pdbx_strand_id
1 'polypeptide(L)'
;MLHTLAAMLPARLLANEPVERQLATAILNCGCLKVVLHIEQPQRHRPVVDPADIKQKLRRLLKAVDPHLKIVSMNNMQGLAWTVT
;
A
#
# COMPACT_ATOMS: atom_id res chain seq x y z
N MET A 1 -14.21 7.23 15.21
CA MET A 1 -13.22 6.17 15.52
C MET A 1 -11.88 6.61 15.00
N LEU A 2 -10.81 6.43 15.79
CA LEU A 2 -9.44 6.75 15.37
C LEU A 2 -8.83 5.52 14.71
N HIS A 3 -8.85 5.45 13.38
CA HIS A 3 -8.26 4.35 12.60
C HIS A 3 -6.79 4.65 12.29
N THR A 4 -5.89 4.39 13.25
CA THR A 4 -4.45 4.65 13.10
C THR A 4 -3.64 3.41 13.41
N LEU A 5 -2.41 3.32 12.88
CA LEU A 5 -1.49 2.23 13.23
C LEU A 5 -1.11 2.20 14.72
N ALA A 6 -1.30 3.30 15.45
CA ALA A 6 -1.14 3.32 16.91
C ALA A 6 -2.10 2.34 17.62
N ALA A 7 -3.24 2.02 17.00
CA ALA A 7 -4.20 1.06 17.53
C ALA A 7 -3.73 -0.40 17.43
N MET A 8 -2.61 -0.70 16.74
CA MET A 8 -2.10 -2.06 16.65
C MET A 8 -1.63 -2.61 18.01
N LEU A 9 -1.07 -1.75 18.88
CA LEU A 9 -0.65 -2.16 20.23
C LEU A 9 -1.83 -2.60 21.11
N PRO A 10 -2.90 -1.80 21.29
CA PRO A 10 -4.07 -2.28 22.02
C PRO A 10 -4.77 -3.43 21.30
N ALA A 11 -4.81 -3.48 19.96
CA ALA A 11 -5.40 -4.61 19.23
C ALA A 11 -4.68 -5.93 19.54
N ARG A 12 -3.34 -5.95 19.58
CA ARG A 12 -2.57 -7.14 19.97
C ARG A 12 -2.95 -7.63 21.38
N LEU A 13 -3.16 -6.72 22.32
CA LEU A 13 -3.38 -7.05 23.73
C LEU A 13 -4.84 -7.38 24.05
N LEU A 14 -5.79 -6.66 23.44
CA LEU A 14 -7.19 -6.60 23.88
C LEU A 14 -8.20 -7.07 22.82
N ALA A 15 -7.80 -7.34 21.57
CA ALA A 15 -8.76 -7.79 20.57
C ALA A 15 -9.37 -9.15 20.98
N ASN A 16 -10.70 -9.23 20.84
CA ASN A 16 -11.46 -10.44 21.16
C ASN A 16 -11.36 -11.48 20.04
N GLU A 17 -11.10 -11.02 18.81
CA GLU A 17 -11.01 -11.86 17.64
C GLU A 17 -9.54 -12.29 17.43
N PRO A 18 -9.27 -13.60 17.30
CA PRO A 18 -7.90 -14.12 17.22
C PRO A 18 -7.16 -13.71 15.94
N VAL A 19 -7.84 -13.58 14.80
CA VAL A 19 -7.25 -13.11 13.54
C VAL A 19 -6.79 -11.65 13.68
N GLU A 20 -7.56 -10.79 14.35
CA GLU A 20 -7.20 -9.40 14.62
C GLU A 20 -5.94 -9.32 15.50
N ARG A 21 -5.86 -10.13 16.57
CA ARG A 21 -4.65 -10.23 17.40
C ARG A 21 -3.42 -10.68 16.60
N GLN A 22 -3.58 -11.70 15.75
CA GLN A 22 -2.49 -12.21 14.92
C GLN A 22 -2.00 -11.17 13.93
N LEU A 23 -2.92 -10.48 13.26
CA LEU A 23 -2.59 -9.39 12.33
C LEU A 23 -1.85 -8.26 13.04
N ALA A 24 -2.36 -7.80 14.19
CA ALA A 24 -1.71 -6.77 14.98
C ALA A 24 -0.31 -7.18 15.44
N THR A 25 -0.13 -8.45 15.82
CA THR A 25 1.18 -9.02 16.17
C THR A 25 2.13 -9.02 14.97
N ALA A 26 1.66 -9.46 13.80
CA ALA A 26 2.47 -9.47 12.58
C ALA A 26 2.90 -8.06 12.17
N ILE A 27 2.00 -7.07 12.26
CA ILE A 27 2.30 -5.67 11.95
C ILE A 27 3.32 -5.10 12.93
N LEU A 28 3.17 -5.33 14.24
CA LEU A 28 4.09 -4.82 15.26
C LEU A 28 5.49 -5.46 15.19
N ASN A 29 5.58 -6.70 14.70
CA ASN A 29 6.85 -7.38 14.46
C ASN A 29 7.47 -7.03 13.09
N CYS A 30 6.75 -6.31 12.23
CA CYS A 30 7.23 -5.92 10.91
C CYS A 30 8.11 -4.67 10.99
N GLY A 31 9.35 -4.77 10.51
CA GLY A 31 10.27 -3.62 10.46
C GLY A 31 9.89 -2.56 9.40
N CYS A 32 9.10 -2.93 8.39
CA CYS A 32 8.69 -2.02 7.32
C CYS A 32 7.35 -2.45 6.70
N LEU A 33 6.29 -1.68 6.96
CA LEU A 33 5.00 -1.88 6.33
C LEU A 33 4.95 -1.19 4.97
N LYS A 34 4.72 -1.95 3.89
CA LYS A 34 4.55 -1.42 2.54
C LYS A 34 3.12 -1.64 2.07
N VAL A 35 2.46 -0.56 1.65
CA VAL A 35 1.12 -0.62 1.06
C VAL A 35 1.26 -0.64 -0.46
N VAL A 36 0.66 -1.63 -1.10
CA VAL A 36 0.70 -1.81 -2.56
C VAL A 36 -0.70 -1.57 -3.12
N LEU A 37 -0.80 -0.71 -4.13
CA LEU A 37 -2.03 -0.45 -4.85
C LEU A 37 -1.85 -0.90 -6.31
N HIS A 38 -2.69 -1.82 -6.76
CA HIS A 38 -2.77 -2.21 -8.16
C HIS A 38 -3.88 -1.40 -8.85
N ILE A 39 -3.57 -0.82 -10.02
CA ILE A 39 -4.51 -0.03 -10.82
C ILE A 39 -4.49 -0.59 -12.24
N GLU A 40 -5.66 -0.96 -12.73
CA GLU A 40 -5.85 -1.45 -14.09
C GLU A 40 -6.55 -0.39 -14.96
N GLN A 41 -6.07 -0.23 -16.19
CA GLN A 41 -6.75 0.56 -17.21
C GLN A 41 -7.42 -0.37 -18.23
N PRO A 42 -8.75 -0.31 -18.40
CA PRO A 42 -9.44 -1.08 -19.43
C PRO A 42 -8.92 -0.72 -20.83
N GLN A 43 -8.68 -1.72 -21.68
CA GLN A 43 -8.13 -1.52 -23.03
C GLN A 43 -8.98 -0.60 -23.93
N ARG A 44 -10.28 -0.48 -23.64
CA ARG A 44 -11.22 0.37 -24.37
C ARG A 44 -11.03 1.86 -24.06
N HIS A 45 -10.42 2.21 -22.93
CA HIS A 45 -10.19 3.60 -22.54
C HIS A 45 -8.90 4.12 -23.14
N ARG A 46 -9.04 5.05 -24.09
CA ARG A 46 -7.95 5.87 -24.63
C ARG A 46 -8.22 7.35 -24.31
N PRO A 47 -7.18 8.14 -24.00
CA PRO A 47 -5.75 7.79 -24.06
C PRO A 47 -5.27 6.90 -22.91
N VAL A 48 -4.17 6.17 -23.16
CA VAL A 48 -3.46 5.43 -22.11
C VAL A 48 -2.92 6.45 -21.11
N VAL A 49 -3.15 6.22 -19.82
CA VAL A 49 -2.66 7.11 -18.77
C VAL A 49 -1.15 6.91 -18.62
N ASP A 50 -0.39 8.00 -18.69
CA ASP A 50 1.06 7.95 -18.46
C ASP A 50 1.32 7.68 -16.97
N PRO A 51 2.13 6.66 -16.61
CA PRO A 51 2.59 6.44 -15.25
C PRO A 51 3.21 7.69 -14.59
N ALA A 52 3.82 8.59 -15.36
CA ALA A 52 4.37 9.85 -14.87
C ALA A 52 3.28 10.78 -14.29
N ASP A 53 2.12 10.88 -14.95
CA ASP A 53 0.99 11.67 -14.49
C ASP A 53 0.43 11.11 -13.19
N ILE A 54 0.32 9.77 -13.11
CA ILE A 54 -0.09 9.06 -11.88
C ILE A 54 0.90 9.38 -10.77
N LYS A 55 2.21 9.33 -11.05
CA LYS A 55 3.27 9.65 -10.08
C LYS A 55 3.15 11.06 -9.57
N GLN A 56 2.97 12.03 -10.44
CA GLN A 56 2.84 13.43 -10.05
C GLN A 56 1.61 13.63 -9.17
N LYS A 57 0.46 13.06 -9.55
CA LYS A 57 -0.79 13.18 -8.80
C LYS A 57 -0.70 12.52 -7.42
N LEU A 58 -0.21 11.27 -7.36
CA LEU A 58 -0.06 10.54 -6.11
C LEU A 58 0.97 11.19 -5.19
N ARG A 59 2.10 11.67 -5.74
CA ARG A 59 3.09 12.41 -4.94
C ARG A 59 2.47 13.64 -4.29
N ARG A 60 1.62 14.38 -4.99
CA ARG A 60 0.93 15.54 -4.40
C ARG A 60 0.01 15.14 -3.23
N LEU A 61 -0.70 14.03 -3.36
CA LEU A 61 -1.70 13.59 -2.37
C LEU A 61 -1.08 12.85 -1.18
N LEU A 62 -0.03 12.06 -1.42
CA LEU A 62 0.51 11.10 -0.45
C LEU A 62 1.89 11.48 0.08
N LYS A 63 2.48 12.62 -0.34
CA LYS A 63 3.81 13.05 0.15
C LYS A 63 3.90 13.16 1.67
N ALA A 64 2.79 13.49 2.35
CA ALA A 64 2.75 13.55 3.81
C ALA A 64 2.86 12.17 4.48
N VAL A 65 2.51 11.10 3.76
CA VAL A 65 2.55 9.72 4.23
C VAL A 65 3.82 9.02 3.75
N ASP A 66 4.12 9.11 2.46
CA ASP A 66 5.33 8.55 1.85
C ASP A 66 5.93 9.52 0.80
N PRO A 67 7.11 10.09 1.05
CA PRO A 67 7.79 10.95 0.09
C PRO A 67 8.45 10.19 -1.08
N HIS A 68 8.62 8.86 -0.98
CA HIS A 68 9.36 8.01 -1.91
C HIS A 68 8.49 6.99 -2.66
N LEU A 69 7.28 7.38 -3.03
CA LEU A 69 6.33 6.56 -3.81
C LEU A 69 7.00 5.95 -5.06
N LYS A 70 6.93 4.61 -5.16
CA LYS A 70 7.38 3.85 -6.34
C LYS A 70 6.18 3.43 -7.16
N ILE A 71 6.22 3.75 -8.46
CA ILE A 71 5.22 3.34 -9.44
C ILE A 71 5.92 2.50 -10.49
N VAL A 72 5.36 1.32 -10.73
CA VAL A 72 5.86 0.34 -11.68
C VAL A 72 4.74 -0.10 -12.60
N SER A 73 5.10 -0.56 -13.78
CA SER A 73 4.17 -1.28 -14.66
C SER A 73 4.29 -2.78 -14.36
N MET A 74 3.20 -3.52 -14.50
CA MET A 74 3.23 -5.00 -14.43
C MET A 74 4.23 -5.60 -15.42
N ASN A 75 4.44 -4.96 -16.57
CA ASN A 75 5.41 -5.37 -17.58
C ASN A 75 6.88 -5.12 -17.17
N ASN A 76 7.11 -4.27 -16.17
CA ASN A 76 8.44 -3.95 -15.66
C ASN A 76 8.39 -3.64 -14.15
N MET A 77 8.52 -4.70 -13.34
CA MET A 77 8.42 -4.64 -11.88
C MET A 77 9.66 -4.04 -11.18
N GLN A 78 10.72 -3.69 -11.92
CA GLN A 78 11.92 -3.00 -11.40
C GLN A 78 12.47 -3.59 -10.09
N GLY A 79 12.61 -4.92 -10.02
CA GLY A 79 13.18 -5.63 -8.88
C GLY A 79 12.32 -5.67 -7.62
N LEU A 80 10.99 -5.48 -7.72
CA LEU A 80 10.09 -5.77 -6.61
C LEU A 80 10.06 -7.28 -6.32
N ALA A 81 9.99 -7.64 -5.04
CA ALA A 81 10.01 -9.03 -4.58
C ALA A 81 8.67 -9.78 -4.76
N TRP A 82 7.67 -9.14 -5.35
CA TRP A 82 6.36 -9.70 -5.62
C TRP A 82 5.95 -9.42 -7.06
N THR A 83 5.08 -10.29 -7.58
CA THR A 83 4.47 -10.15 -8.91
C THR A 83 2.97 -9.87 -8.76
N VAL A 84 2.43 -9.07 -9.67
CA VAL A 84 0.98 -8.90 -9.81
C VAL A 84 0.51 -9.90 -10.88
N THR A 85 -0.61 -10.58 -10.63
CA THR A 85 -1.23 -11.56 -11.53
C THR A 85 -2.62 -11.11 -11.92
#